data_AF-A0A413L6H9-F1
#
_entry.id   AF-A0A413L6H9-F1
#
_cell.length_a   1.000
_cell.length_b   1.000
_cell.length_c   1.000
_cell.angle_alpha   90.00
_cell.angle_beta   90.00
_cell.angle_gamma   90.00
#
_symmetry.space_group_name_H-M   'P 1'
#
loop_
_entity.id
_entity.type
_entity.pdbx_description
1 polymer ?
#
loop_
_entity_poly.entity_id
_entity_poly.type
_entity_poly.pdbx_seq_one_letter_code
_entity_poly.pdbx_strand_id
1 'polypeptide(L)'
;MEKENNPIYERNTLEFVTVALEFCTFVETAGQNGLFDFIDKGIKLLPLLYLKATLLPEAEVDDEDDEPELTVTEDMYEAVRTRIAALLGEKDSYLETFHPDMQYSDTPIAAFVSENLADVYQDTGNFVSLFRQGNEEVMLQAIALCRANFQEFWGQQLLNALKALHAIRYSDEEIIETNEE
;
A
#
# COMPACT_ATOMS: atom_id res chain seq x y z
N MET A 1 7.75 -12.78 -34.41
CA MET A 1 8.78 -12.20 -33.54
C MET A 1 8.25 -10.83 -33.17
N GLU A 2 7.78 -10.52 -31.96
CA GLU A 2 7.68 -11.20 -30.67
C GLU A 2 6.28 -10.85 -30.14
N LYS A 3 5.43 -11.87 -29.90
CA LYS A 3 4.14 -11.70 -29.18
C LYS A 3 4.11 -12.69 -28.01
N GLU A 4 5.29 -12.94 -27.44
CA GLU A 4 5.45 -13.78 -26.26
C GLU A 4 5.83 -12.85 -25.11
N ASN A 5 4.90 -12.74 -24.16
CA ASN A 5 4.94 -11.98 -22.91
C ASN A 5 5.02 -10.44 -23.01
N ASN A 6 3.89 -9.79 -23.31
CA ASN A 6 3.70 -8.39 -22.93
C ASN A 6 3.50 -8.32 -21.39
N PRO A 7 4.38 -7.62 -20.64
CA PRO A 7 4.33 -7.52 -19.17
C PRO A 7 2.97 -7.09 -18.61
N ILE A 8 2.22 -6.28 -19.36
CA ILE A 8 0.90 -5.77 -19.00
C ILE A 8 -0.11 -6.91 -18.77
N TYR A 9 -0.09 -7.91 -19.62
CA TYR A 9 -1.09 -8.99 -19.64
C TYR A 9 -0.61 -10.26 -18.94
N GLU A 10 0.56 -10.20 -18.29
CA GLU A 10 1.06 -11.31 -17.51
C GLU A 10 0.17 -11.59 -16.29
N ARG A 11 0.11 -12.86 -15.92
CA ARG A 11 -0.67 -13.32 -14.79
C ARG A 11 -0.34 -12.56 -13.50
N ASN A 12 0.94 -12.34 -13.22
CA ASN A 12 1.38 -11.65 -12.01
C ASN A 12 0.89 -10.20 -11.99
N THR A 13 0.97 -9.50 -13.13
CA THR A 13 0.47 -8.12 -13.28
C THR A 13 -1.04 -8.05 -13.04
N LEU A 14 -1.82 -8.94 -13.66
CA LEU A 14 -3.29 -8.96 -13.48
C LEU A 14 -3.71 -9.32 -12.04
N GLU A 15 -2.99 -10.25 -11.40
CA GLU A 15 -3.18 -10.58 -9.99
C GLU A 15 -2.80 -9.40 -9.08
N PHE A 16 -1.73 -8.66 -9.38
CA PHE A 16 -1.36 -7.45 -8.65
C PHE A 16 -2.42 -6.36 -8.80
N VAL A 17 -2.89 -6.06 -10.02
CA VAL A 17 -3.97 -5.08 -10.27
C VAL A 17 -5.19 -5.37 -9.41
N THR A 18 -5.57 -6.65 -9.32
CA THR A 18 -6.71 -7.08 -8.51
C THR A 18 -6.49 -6.79 -7.02
N VAL A 19 -5.32 -7.13 -6.49
CA VAL A 19 -5.00 -6.93 -5.07
C VAL A 19 -4.79 -5.45 -4.73
N ALA A 20 -4.17 -4.67 -5.62
CA ALA A 20 -4.00 -3.23 -5.48
C ALA A 20 -5.37 -2.53 -5.45
N LEU A 21 -6.30 -2.91 -6.33
CA LEU A 21 -7.67 -2.39 -6.30
C LEU A 21 -8.41 -2.74 -5.00
N GLU A 22 -8.28 -3.99 -4.53
CA GLU A 22 -8.87 -4.40 -3.25
C GLU A 22 -8.26 -3.60 -2.08
N PHE A 23 -6.97 -3.30 -2.13
CA PHE A 23 -6.30 -2.45 -1.15
C PHE A 23 -6.81 -1.01 -1.18
N CYS A 24 -6.89 -0.37 -2.35
CA CYS A 24 -7.46 0.97 -2.48
C CYS A 24 -8.88 1.02 -1.90
N THR A 25 -9.72 0.05 -2.27
CA THR A 25 -11.09 -0.06 -1.75
C THR A 25 -11.10 -0.23 -0.23
N PHE A 26 -10.23 -1.06 0.31
CA PHE A 26 -10.11 -1.31 1.76
C PHE A 26 -9.79 -0.03 2.54
N VAL A 27 -8.84 0.79 2.08
CA VAL A 27 -8.46 2.03 2.79
C VAL A 27 -9.44 3.17 2.56
N GLU A 28 -10.00 3.30 1.36
CA GLU A 28 -11.04 4.29 1.03
C GLU A 28 -12.34 4.06 1.82
N THR A 29 -12.60 2.82 2.22
CA THR A 29 -13.78 2.43 3.01
C THR A 29 -13.48 2.19 4.49
N ALA A 30 -12.27 2.56 4.96
CA ALA A 30 -11.93 2.47 6.38
C ALA A 30 -12.99 3.16 7.26
N GLY A 31 -13.35 2.53 8.37
CA GLY A 31 -14.38 3.00 9.29
C GLY A 31 -15.83 2.68 8.89
N GLN A 32 -16.07 2.04 7.74
CA GLN A 32 -17.39 1.45 7.45
C GLN A 32 -17.63 0.14 8.22
N ASN A 33 -16.55 -0.55 8.60
CA ASN A 33 -16.58 -1.75 9.44
C ASN A 33 -15.93 -1.46 10.80
N GLY A 34 -16.06 -2.40 11.74
CA GLY A 34 -15.45 -2.27 13.06
C GLY A 34 -13.92 -2.27 13.03
N LEU A 35 -13.31 -1.77 14.10
CA LEU A 35 -11.85 -1.74 14.28
C LEU A 35 -11.23 -3.14 14.12
N PHE A 36 -11.86 -4.15 14.73
CA PHE A 36 -11.43 -5.55 14.60
C PHE A 36 -11.38 -6.01 13.14
N ASP A 37 -12.45 -5.79 12.38
CA ASP A 37 -12.54 -6.21 10.97
C ASP A 37 -11.49 -5.52 10.10
N PHE A 38 -11.24 -4.23 10.37
CA PHE A 38 -10.21 -3.47 9.67
C PHE A 38 -8.82 -4.06 9.93
N ILE A 39 -8.48 -4.34 11.18
CA ILE A 39 -7.19 -4.92 11.56
C ILE A 39 -7.05 -6.33 10.97
N ASP A 40 -8.06 -7.19 11.16
CA ASP A 40 -8.06 -8.58 10.69
C ASP A 40 -7.94 -8.67 9.17
N LYS A 41 -8.63 -7.80 8.42
CA LYS A 41 -8.46 -7.70 6.97
C LYS A 41 -7.09 -7.14 6.59
N GLY A 42 -6.62 -6.09 7.29
CA GLY A 42 -5.33 -5.45 7.04
C GLY A 42 -4.16 -6.44 7.13
N ILE A 43 -4.09 -7.25 8.20
CA ILE A 43 -3.01 -8.22 8.37
C ILE A 43 -3.01 -9.36 7.34
N LYS A 44 -4.09 -9.54 6.57
CA LYS A 44 -4.21 -10.53 5.49
C LYS A 44 -3.93 -9.90 4.12
N LEU A 45 -4.43 -8.69 3.90
CA LEU A 45 -4.33 -8.00 2.62
C LEU A 45 -2.94 -7.42 2.36
N LEU A 46 -2.32 -6.79 3.35
CA LEU A 46 -0.97 -6.21 3.21
C LEU A 46 0.10 -7.23 2.79
N PRO A 47 0.24 -8.41 3.43
CA PRO A 47 1.24 -9.38 2.98
C PRO A 47 0.94 -9.96 1.59
N LEU A 48 -0.35 -10.07 1.21
CA LEU A 48 -0.72 -10.47 -0.15
C LEU A 48 -0.32 -9.41 -1.18
N LEU A 49 -0.56 -8.12 -0.89
CA LEU A 49 -0.16 -7.00 -1.74
C LEU A 49 1.36 -6.97 -1.90
N TYR A 50 2.11 -7.10 -0.80
CA TYR A 50 3.57 -7.19 -0.83
C TYR A 50 4.06 -8.35 -1.71
N LEU A 51 3.50 -9.55 -1.51
CA LEU A 51 3.84 -10.71 -2.33
C LEU A 51 3.57 -10.43 -3.81
N LYS A 52 2.43 -9.85 -4.17
CA LYS A 52 2.12 -9.55 -5.57
C LYS A 52 3.03 -8.47 -6.16
N ALA A 53 3.42 -7.46 -5.38
CA ALA A 53 4.36 -6.43 -5.81
C ALA A 53 5.74 -7.03 -6.12
N THR A 54 6.24 -7.95 -5.30
CA THR A 54 7.52 -8.65 -5.55
C THR A 54 7.51 -9.52 -6.82
N LEU A 55 6.32 -9.84 -7.34
CA LEU A 55 6.14 -10.66 -8.54
C LEU A 55 5.84 -9.83 -9.79
N LEU A 56 5.79 -8.50 -9.68
CA LEU A 56 5.63 -7.62 -10.83
C LEU A 56 6.82 -7.80 -11.80
N PRO A 57 6.55 -7.94 -13.10
CA PRO A 57 7.61 -8.08 -14.09
C PRO A 57 8.44 -6.79 -14.17
N GLU A 58 9.65 -6.92 -14.71
CA GLU A 58 10.36 -5.75 -15.21
C GLU A 58 9.64 -5.23 -16.45
N ALA A 59 9.52 -3.90 -16.53
CA ALA A 59 8.93 -3.21 -17.67
C ALA A 59 9.96 -2.21 -18.18
N GLU A 60 10.32 -2.36 -19.45
CA GLU A 60 11.15 -1.38 -20.15
C GLU A 60 10.26 -0.20 -20.55
N VAL A 61 10.68 1.01 -20.20
CA VAL A 61 10.03 2.27 -20.52
C VAL A 61 11.01 3.09 -21.34
N ASP A 62 10.55 3.76 -22.39
CA ASP A 62 11.40 4.66 -23.16
C ASP A 62 11.61 5.95 -22.37
N ASP A 63 12.87 6.38 -22.22
CA ASP A 63 13.22 7.62 -21.52
C ASP A 63 12.70 8.86 -22.29
N GLU A 64 12.30 8.71 -23.56
CA GLU A 64 11.68 9.77 -24.37
C GLU A 64 10.18 9.93 -24.14
N ASP A 65 9.51 8.99 -23.46
CA ASP A 65 8.07 9.06 -23.21
C ASP A 65 7.74 10.11 -22.12
N ASP A 66 6.60 10.79 -22.28
CA ASP A 66 6.11 11.72 -21.26
C ASP A 66 5.77 10.98 -19.96
N GLU A 67 6.05 11.58 -18.80
CA GLU A 67 5.66 11.01 -17.51
C GLU A 67 4.13 10.87 -17.40
N PRO A 68 3.61 9.77 -16.82
CA PRO A 68 2.18 9.56 -16.72
C PRO A 68 1.54 10.55 -15.73
N GLU A 69 0.35 11.05 -16.09
CA GLU A 69 -0.40 11.97 -15.22
C GLU A 69 -0.97 11.25 -13.99
N LEU A 70 -0.39 11.53 -12.82
CA LEU A 70 -0.82 10.96 -11.53
C LEU A 70 -2.17 11.56 -11.10
N THR A 71 -3.05 10.72 -10.53
CA THR A 71 -4.43 11.09 -10.22
C THR A 71 -4.74 11.17 -8.73
N VAL A 72 -3.96 10.51 -7.88
CA VAL A 72 -4.14 10.60 -6.42
C VAL A 72 -3.66 11.97 -5.97
N THR A 73 -4.60 12.78 -5.48
CA THR A 73 -4.32 14.14 -4.99
C THR A 73 -3.98 14.14 -3.49
N GLU A 74 -3.43 15.25 -3.01
CA GLU A 74 -3.22 15.49 -1.58
C GLU A 74 -4.53 15.38 -0.78
N ASP A 75 -5.64 15.90 -1.29
CA ASP A 75 -6.95 15.77 -0.64
C ASP A 75 -7.40 14.30 -0.52
N MET A 76 -7.15 13.48 -1.53
CA MET A 76 -7.46 12.04 -1.50
C MET A 76 -6.57 11.32 -0.49
N TYR A 77 -5.28 11.64 -0.46
CA TYR A 77 -4.32 11.12 0.50
C TYR A 77 -4.75 11.46 1.94
N GLU A 78 -5.01 12.73 2.22
CA GLU A 78 -5.41 13.22 3.55
C GLU A 78 -6.75 12.63 4.00
N ALA A 79 -7.69 12.43 3.08
CA ALA A 79 -8.97 11.79 3.38
C ALA A 79 -8.79 10.33 3.82
N VAL A 80 -7.90 9.57 3.19
CA VAL A 80 -7.56 8.21 3.59
C VAL A 80 -6.82 8.21 4.94
N ARG A 81 -5.78 9.03 5.06
CA ARG A 81 -4.96 9.15 6.28
C ARG A 81 -5.84 9.47 7.50
N THR A 82 -6.62 10.54 7.42
CA THR A 82 -7.47 11.01 8.53
C THR A 82 -8.51 9.98 8.94
N ARG A 83 -9.10 9.27 7.97
CA ARG A 83 -10.11 8.24 8.22
C ARG A 83 -9.52 7.03 8.96
N ILE A 84 -8.34 6.57 8.56
CA ILE A 84 -7.66 5.46 9.24
C ILE A 84 -7.22 5.89 10.64
N ALA A 85 -6.65 7.10 10.79
CA ALA A 85 -6.27 7.63 12.08
C ALA A 85 -7.46 7.74 13.05
N ALA A 86 -8.62 8.20 12.55
CA ALA A 86 -9.84 8.26 13.34
C ALA A 86 -10.35 6.89 13.78
N LEU A 87 -10.19 5.86 12.94
CA LEU A 87 -10.57 4.49 13.27
C LEU A 87 -9.64 3.86 14.31
N LEU A 88 -8.33 4.04 14.15
CA LEU A 88 -7.32 3.43 15.02
C LEU A 88 -7.18 4.15 16.37
N GLY A 89 -7.46 5.46 16.41
CA GLY A 89 -7.35 6.27 17.62
C GLY A 89 -5.95 6.20 18.22
N GLU A 90 -5.84 5.87 19.51
CA GLU A 90 -4.55 5.75 20.22
C GLU A 90 -3.67 4.62 19.65
N LYS A 91 -4.26 3.66 18.93
CA LYS A 91 -3.55 2.54 18.31
C LYS A 91 -2.90 2.92 16.96
N ASP A 92 -3.07 4.16 16.48
CA ASP A 92 -2.48 4.61 15.22
C ASP A 92 -0.96 4.79 15.30
N SER A 93 -0.46 5.25 16.45
CA SER A 93 0.97 5.52 16.64
C SER A 93 1.74 4.29 17.12
N TYR A 94 2.95 4.10 16.60
CA TYR A 94 3.88 3.08 17.06
C TYR A 94 5.33 3.59 16.96
N LEU A 95 6.28 2.83 17.52
CA LEU A 95 7.71 3.16 17.46
C LEU A 95 8.37 2.44 16.29
N GLU A 96 8.89 3.19 15.31
CA GLU A 96 9.62 2.64 14.17
C GLU A 96 11.12 2.52 14.49
N THR A 97 11.66 1.33 14.26
CA THR A 97 13.05 0.96 14.58
C THR A 97 13.94 0.90 13.34
N PHE A 98 13.35 0.82 12.15
CA PHE A 98 14.02 0.87 10.85
C PHE A 98 13.94 2.25 10.19
N HIS A 99 13.57 3.29 10.93
CA HIS A 99 13.50 4.64 10.38
C HIS A 99 14.90 5.10 9.93
N PRO A 100 15.06 5.71 8.73
CA PRO A 100 16.37 6.14 8.22
C PRO A 100 17.15 7.06 9.19
N ASP A 101 16.41 7.89 9.92
CA ASP A 101 16.98 8.82 10.90
C ASP A 101 17.22 8.19 12.28
N MET A 102 16.85 6.93 12.49
CA MET A 102 17.05 6.25 13.79
C MET A 102 18.53 6.20 14.17
N GLN A 103 19.44 6.10 13.19
CA GLN A 103 20.88 6.15 13.42
C GLN A 103 21.38 7.49 14.00
N TYR A 104 20.58 8.55 13.91
CA TYR A 104 20.88 9.89 14.39
C TYR A 104 19.99 10.32 15.56
N SER A 105 19.08 9.45 16.01
CA SER A 105 18.09 9.76 17.04
C SER A 105 18.43 9.12 18.38
N ASP A 106 18.43 9.93 19.45
CA ASP A 106 18.57 9.45 20.83
C ASP A 106 17.24 8.93 21.43
N THR A 107 16.12 9.16 20.75
CA THR A 107 14.77 8.72 21.15
C THR A 107 14.11 7.87 20.05
N PRO A 108 13.25 6.91 20.40
CA PRO A 108 12.45 6.19 19.40
C PRO A 108 11.65 7.14 18.51
N ILE A 109 11.61 6.87 17.20
CA ILE A 109 10.87 7.68 16.24
C ILE A 109 9.43 7.16 16.18
N ALA A 110 8.48 8.05 16.47
CA ALA A 110 7.06 7.75 16.34
C ALA A 110 6.67 7.76 14.85
N ALA A 111 5.90 6.77 14.44
CA ALA A 111 5.30 6.65 13.12
C ALA A 111 3.82 6.29 13.26
N PHE A 112 3.07 6.46 12.17
CA PHE A 112 1.62 6.30 12.17
C PHE A 112 1.18 5.29 11.12
N VAL A 113 0.33 4.33 11.52
CA VAL A 113 -0.22 3.33 10.61
C VAL A 113 -1.04 4.02 9.51
N SER A 114 -1.79 5.05 9.86
CA SER A 114 -2.57 5.87 8.94
C SER A 114 -1.74 6.50 7.83
N GLU A 115 -0.59 7.08 8.17
CA GLU A 115 0.36 7.68 7.23
C GLU A 115 0.98 6.61 6.34
N ASN A 116 1.46 5.51 6.93
CA ASN A 116 2.05 4.42 6.15
C ASN A 116 1.05 3.80 5.15
N LEU A 117 -0.21 3.62 5.53
CA LEU A 117 -1.24 3.12 4.63
C LEU A 117 -1.65 4.13 3.57
N ALA A 118 -1.62 5.44 3.87
CA ALA A 118 -1.85 6.50 2.89
C ALA A 118 -0.70 6.58 1.86
N ASP A 119 0.55 6.37 2.29
CA ASP A 119 1.71 6.29 1.38
C ASP A 119 1.58 5.12 0.40
N VAL A 120 1.19 3.94 0.89
CA VAL A 120 0.92 2.78 0.02
C VAL A 120 -0.26 3.06 -0.92
N TYR A 121 -1.30 3.76 -0.44
CA TYR A 121 -2.46 4.14 -1.23
C TYR A 121 -2.11 5.08 -2.38
N GLN A 122 -1.17 6.01 -2.18
CA GLN A 122 -0.75 6.92 -3.23
C GLN A 122 -0.19 6.19 -4.45
N ASP A 123 0.78 5.30 -4.23
CA ASP A 123 1.41 4.54 -5.32
C ASP A 123 0.45 3.52 -5.95
N THR A 124 -0.28 2.76 -5.14
CA THR A 124 -1.20 1.74 -5.64
C THR A 124 -2.43 2.35 -6.32
N GLY A 125 -2.95 3.46 -5.81
CA GLY A 125 -4.07 4.20 -6.40
C GLY A 125 -3.71 4.84 -7.73
N ASN A 126 -2.52 5.45 -7.83
CA ASN A 126 -1.98 5.95 -9.10
C ASN A 126 -1.80 4.81 -10.10
N PHE A 127 -1.17 3.71 -9.69
CA PHE A 127 -1.03 2.53 -10.54
C PHE A 127 -2.38 2.03 -11.09
N VAL A 128 -3.37 1.81 -10.22
CA VAL A 128 -4.70 1.33 -10.63
C VAL A 128 -5.39 2.30 -11.59
N SER A 129 -5.27 3.61 -11.34
CA SER A 129 -5.85 4.64 -12.19
C SER A 129 -5.24 4.66 -13.58
N LEU A 130 -3.91 4.67 -13.67
CA LEU A 130 -3.16 4.62 -14.93
C LEU A 130 -3.46 3.32 -15.70
N PHE A 131 -3.49 2.18 -15.00
CA PHE A 131 -3.73 0.88 -15.63
C PHE A 131 -5.14 0.77 -16.24
N ARG A 132 -6.13 1.46 -15.65
CA ARG A 132 -7.52 1.48 -16.14
C ARG A 132 -7.71 2.28 -17.43
N GLN A 133 -6.76 3.14 -17.80
CA GLN A 133 -6.86 3.94 -19.03
C GLN A 133 -6.78 3.06 -20.29
N GLY A 134 -6.14 1.89 -20.20
CA GLY A 134 -6.04 0.93 -21.30
C GLY A 134 -5.07 1.35 -22.41
N ASN A 135 -4.27 2.39 -22.21
CA ASN A 135 -3.16 2.75 -23.08
C ASN A 135 -1.94 1.90 -22.68
N GLU A 136 -1.46 1.04 -23.58
CA GLU A 136 -0.38 0.09 -23.29
C GLU A 136 0.92 0.77 -22.83
N GLU A 137 1.25 1.94 -23.38
CA GLU A 137 2.45 2.72 -23.00
C GLU A 137 2.35 3.20 -21.54
N VAL A 138 1.24 3.85 -21.20
CA VAL A 138 0.94 4.31 -19.83
C VAL A 138 0.87 3.14 -18.85
N MET A 139 0.35 1.99 -19.28
CA MET A 139 0.28 0.79 -18.45
C MET A 139 1.68 0.22 -18.15
N LEU A 140 2.61 0.24 -19.12
CA LEU A 140 4.01 -0.17 -18.90
C LEU A 140 4.71 0.79 -17.95
N GLN A 141 4.56 2.11 -18.16
CA GLN A 141 5.07 3.13 -17.26
C GLN A 141 4.55 2.94 -15.83
N ALA A 142 3.26 2.65 -15.67
CA ALA A 142 2.67 2.39 -14.36
C ALA A 142 3.31 1.19 -13.66
N ILE A 143 3.57 0.08 -14.38
CA ILE A 143 4.26 -1.09 -13.83
C ILE A 143 5.67 -0.70 -13.36
N ALA A 144 6.44 -0.02 -14.21
CA ALA A 144 7.81 0.38 -13.91
C ALA A 144 7.88 1.32 -12.69
N LEU A 145 7.07 2.38 -12.69
CA LEU A 145 7.02 3.37 -11.61
C LEU A 145 6.58 2.75 -10.29
N CYS A 146 5.48 1.99 -10.29
CA CYS A 146 4.98 1.36 -9.07
C CYS A 146 5.99 0.35 -8.48
N ARG A 147 6.69 -0.41 -9.34
CA ARG A 147 7.73 -1.35 -8.93
C ARG A 147 8.98 -0.64 -8.41
N ALA A 148 9.40 0.46 -9.02
CA ALA A 148 10.55 1.25 -8.53
C ALA A 148 10.23 1.83 -7.15
N ASN A 149 9.09 2.51 -7.01
CA ASN A 149 8.66 3.10 -5.74
C ASN A 149 8.41 2.03 -4.67
N PHE A 150 8.04 0.79 -5.05
CA PHE A 150 7.92 -0.32 -4.11
C PHE A 150 9.27 -0.65 -3.45
N GLN A 151 10.32 -0.72 -4.26
CA GLN A 151 11.66 -1.07 -3.81
C GLN A 151 12.30 0.06 -2.99
N GLU A 152 12.00 1.31 -3.36
CA GLU A 152 12.62 2.49 -2.75
C GLU A 152 11.84 3.05 -1.56
N PHE A 153 10.52 2.87 -1.53
CA PHE A 153 9.65 3.60 -0.60
C PHE A 153 8.47 2.79 -0.05
N TRP A 154 7.37 2.64 -0.81
CA TRP A 154 6.09 2.20 -0.25
C TRP A 154 6.11 0.74 0.22
N GLY A 155 7.00 -0.10 -0.30
CA GLY A 155 7.19 -1.47 0.18
C GLY A 155 7.60 -1.53 1.65
N GLN A 156 8.43 -0.59 2.11
CA GLN A 156 8.80 -0.48 3.52
C GLN A 156 7.63 0.06 4.36
N GLN A 157 6.90 1.06 3.85
CA GLN A 157 5.73 1.61 4.54
C GLN A 157 4.66 0.53 4.80
N LEU A 158 4.42 -0.33 3.81
CA LEU A 158 3.53 -1.48 3.95
C LEU A 158 3.98 -2.40 5.08
N LEU A 159 5.27 -2.78 5.13
CA LEU A 159 5.80 -3.68 6.15
C LEU A 159 5.71 -3.07 7.55
N ASN A 160 5.94 -1.76 7.66
CA ASN A 160 5.83 -1.04 8.92
C ASN A 160 4.38 -1.05 9.45
N ALA A 161 3.41 -0.73 8.57
CA ALA A 161 1.99 -0.83 8.89
C ALA A 161 1.58 -2.25 9.28
N LEU A 162 2.03 -3.27 8.53
CA LEU A 162 1.74 -4.68 8.83
C LEU A 162 2.27 -5.09 10.21
N LYS A 163 3.50 -4.70 10.55
CA LYS A 163 4.12 -4.96 11.86
C LYS A 163 3.31 -4.34 12.99
N ALA A 164 2.89 -3.08 12.83
CA ALA A 164 2.07 -2.38 13.80
C ALA A 164 0.68 -3.04 13.96
N LEU A 165 -0.01 -3.31 12.86
CA LEU A 165 -1.32 -3.99 12.88
C LEU A 165 -1.24 -5.39 13.50
N HIS A 166 -0.16 -6.13 13.24
CA HIS A 166 0.07 -7.44 13.88
C HIS A 166 0.20 -7.31 15.39
N ALA A 167 0.96 -6.33 15.87
CA ALA A 167 1.09 -6.08 17.31
C ALA A 167 -0.27 -5.77 17.94
N ILE A 168 -1.07 -4.91 17.31
CA ILE A 168 -2.43 -4.58 17.76
C ILE A 168 -3.31 -5.85 17.78
N ARG A 169 -3.30 -6.65 16.71
CA ARG A 169 -4.20 -7.82 16.57
C ARG A 169 -4.01 -8.89 17.65
N TYR A 170 -2.77 -9.07 18.12
CA TYR A 170 -2.38 -10.22 18.95
C TYR A 170 -1.81 -9.85 20.32
N SER A 171 -1.63 -8.56 20.61
CA SER A 171 -1.13 -8.10 21.91
C SER A 171 -2.10 -7.16 22.62
N ASP A 172 -3.15 -6.68 21.94
CA ASP A 172 -4.15 -5.79 22.52
C ASP A 172 -5.33 -6.59 23.10
N GLU A 173 -5.55 -6.48 24.40
CA GLU A 173 -6.57 -7.25 25.12
C GLU A 173 -7.99 -6.94 24.61
N GLU A 174 -8.31 -5.68 24.29
CA GLU A 174 -9.65 -5.29 23.79
C GLU A 174 -9.96 -5.95 22.44
N ILE A 175 -8.94 -6.01 21.56
CA ILE A 175 -9.07 -6.64 20.24
C ILE A 175 -9.17 -8.16 20.35
N ILE A 176 -8.48 -8.77 21.32
CA ILE A 176 -8.54 -10.21 21.57
C ILE A 176 -9.92 -10.60 22.09
N GLU A 177 -10.48 -9.86 23.04
CA GLU A 177 -11.81 -10.12 23.59
C GLU A 177 -12.90 -10.03 22.51
N THR A 178 -12.81 -9.04 21.61
CA THR A 178 -13.74 -8.86 20.48
C THR A 178 -13.73 -10.05 19.50
N ASN A 179 -12.64 -10.82 19.41
CA ASN A 179 -12.52 -11.97 18.54
C ASN A 179 -13.16 -13.25 19.11
N GLU A 180 -13.38 -13.30 20.43
CA GLU A 180 -13.92 -14.48 21.13
C GLU A 180 -15.45 -14.45 21.27
N GLU A 181 -16.09 -13.34 20.89
CA GLU A 181 -17.55 -13.15 20.80
C GLU A 181 -18.11 -13.52 19.41
#